data_AF-A0A257UZZ5-F1
#
_entry.id   AF-A0A257UZZ5-F1
#
_cell.length_a   1.000
_cell.length_b   1.000
_cell.length_c   1.000
_cell.angle_alpha   90.00
_cell.angle_beta   90.00
_cell.angle_gamma   90.00
#
_symmetry.space_group_name_H-M   'P 1'
#
loop_
_entity.id
_entity.type
_entity.pdbx_description
1 polymer ?
#
loop_
_entity_poly.entity_id
_entity_poly.type
_entity_poly.pdbx_seq_one_letter_code
_entity_poly.pdbx_strand_id
1 'polypeptide(L)'
;MTAKLEHEWAIDLPAATAEQLLAALTTRDRLYGQSITLEPEDDPAKAVEVWLASVESLEGVKYRLDVYAEISGPKEFLEAARDALEDIVSEQVEAAAMEAGEATLVETKKLADVEFRKVEEDDERPSLVIPEWLAPGEIEVPWGFRSYDAKGQAWPDDDTIGAHDRLVMIPFDGRLSLYALPPIEDDEDDEE
;
A
#
# COMPACT_ATOMS: atom_id res chain seq x y z
N MET A 1 10.71 -18.74 24.48
CA MET A 1 10.07 -19.51 23.40
C MET A 1 9.41 -18.51 22.48
N THR A 2 9.64 -18.60 21.18
CA THR A 2 8.95 -17.77 20.19
C THR A 2 7.49 -18.21 20.08
N ALA A 3 6.58 -17.25 20.12
CA ALA A 3 5.15 -17.43 19.93
C ALA A 3 4.69 -16.51 18.80
N LYS A 4 3.48 -16.77 18.29
CA LYS A 4 2.81 -15.94 17.28
C LYS A 4 1.48 -15.42 17.82
N LEU A 5 1.12 -14.21 17.42
CA LEU A 5 -0.16 -13.57 17.64
C LEU A 5 -0.62 -12.99 16.31
N GLU A 6 -1.85 -13.28 15.91
CA GLU A 6 -2.47 -12.67 14.73
C GLU A 6 -3.39 -11.53 15.17
N HIS A 7 -3.45 -10.47 14.38
CA HIS A 7 -4.32 -9.34 14.62
C HIS A 7 -4.86 -8.76 13.31
N GLU A 8 -6.07 -8.22 13.35
CA GLU A 8 -6.76 -7.68 12.17
C GLU A 8 -7.43 -6.35 12.52
N TRP A 9 -7.34 -5.41 11.58
CA TRP A 9 -8.00 -4.11 11.65
C TRP A 9 -8.81 -3.87 10.38
N ALA A 10 -9.84 -3.03 10.51
CA ALA A 10 -10.56 -2.50 9.36
C ALA A 10 -10.46 -0.98 9.40
N ILE A 11 -9.79 -0.41 8.40
CA ILE A 11 -9.62 1.03 8.24
C ILE A 11 -10.63 1.51 7.20
N ASP A 12 -11.51 2.40 7.62
CA ASP A 12 -12.53 2.99 6.76
C ASP A 12 -12.10 4.42 6.38
N LEU A 13 -11.78 4.62 5.11
CA LEU A 13 -11.31 5.90 4.56
C LEU A 13 -12.34 6.49 3.59
N PRO A 14 -12.45 7.83 3.51
CA PRO A 14 -13.31 8.47 2.53
C PRO A 14 -12.77 8.23 1.11
N ALA A 15 -13.67 8.11 0.14
CA ALA A 15 -13.34 7.92 -1.28
C ALA A 15 -14.33 8.68 -2.21
N ALA A 16 -14.89 9.80 -1.73
CA ALA A 16 -15.84 10.60 -2.49
C ALA A 16 -15.18 11.49 -3.55
N THR A 17 -13.87 11.70 -3.48
CA THR A 17 -13.08 12.47 -4.46
C THR A 17 -11.82 11.71 -4.88
N ALA A 18 -11.20 12.13 -5.98
CA ALA A 18 -9.94 11.53 -6.46
C ALA A 18 -8.82 11.68 -5.42
N GLU A 19 -8.77 12.81 -4.72
CA GLU A 19 -7.77 13.09 -3.68
C GLU A 19 -7.98 12.21 -2.44
N GLN A 20 -9.24 11.98 -2.06
CA GLN A 20 -9.57 11.06 -0.97
C GLN A 20 -9.18 9.61 -1.31
N LEU A 21 -9.45 9.19 -2.55
CA LEU A 21 -9.05 7.88 -3.03
C LEU A 21 -7.52 7.74 -3.14
N LEU A 22 -6.82 8.82 -3.50
CA LEU A 22 -5.35 8.85 -3.50
C LEU A 22 -4.77 8.68 -2.10
N ALA A 23 -5.27 9.40 -1.10
CA ALA A 23 -4.86 9.21 0.30
C ALA A 23 -5.14 7.77 0.78
N ALA A 24 -6.29 7.21 0.40
CA ALA A 24 -6.67 5.85 0.77
C ALA A 24 -5.73 4.78 0.17
N LEU A 25 -5.43 4.87 -1.12
CA LEU A 25 -4.51 3.96 -1.79
C LEU A 25 -3.05 4.17 -1.35
N THR A 26 -2.68 5.39 -0.97
CA THR A 26 -1.37 5.68 -0.35
C THR A 26 -1.26 5.03 1.03
N THR A 27 -2.36 4.92 1.78
CA THR A 27 -2.37 4.18 3.05
C THR A 27 -2.07 2.69 2.80
N ARG A 28 -2.69 2.11 1.77
CA ARG A 28 -2.43 0.73 1.35
C ARG A 28 -0.98 0.53 0.89
N ASP A 29 -0.42 1.50 0.17
CA ASP A 29 1.00 1.51 -0.22
C ASP A 29 1.93 1.46 1.01
N ARG A 30 1.66 2.28 2.03
CA ARG A 30 2.48 2.32 3.25
C ARG A 30 2.36 1.06 4.11
N LEU A 31 1.21 0.37 4.12
CA LEU A 31 0.98 -0.76 5.03
C LEU A 31 1.25 -2.13 4.41
N TYR A 32 0.97 -2.33 3.12
CA TYR A 32 1.04 -3.65 2.51
C TYR A 32 2.49 -4.15 2.43
N GLY A 33 2.74 -5.37 2.90
CA GLY A 33 4.03 -6.05 2.76
C GLY A 33 5.12 -5.52 3.69
N GLN A 34 4.80 -4.58 4.58
CA GLN A 34 5.74 -4.06 5.56
C GLN A 34 6.18 -5.14 6.55
N SER A 35 7.45 -5.06 6.94
CA SER A 35 8.00 -5.82 8.07
C SER A 35 8.53 -4.83 9.09
N ILE A 36 8.02 -4.89 10.32
CA ILE A 36 8.36 -3.94 11.39
C ILE A 36 9.02 -4.73 12.53
N THR A 37 10.18 -4.27 12.97
CA THR A 37 10.85 -4.81 14.16
C THR A 37 10.58 -3.90 15.34
N LEU A 38 9.91 -4.43 16.36
CA LEU A 38 9.61 -3.72 17.60
C LEU A 38 10.55 -4.20 18.71
N GLU A 39 11.45 -3.31 19.14
CA GLU A 39 12.44 -3.60 20.17
C GLU A 39 11.97 -3.11 21.55
N PRO A 40 11.88 -3.99 22.57
CA PRO A 40 11.63 -3.55 23.93
C PRO A 40 12.78 -2.68 24.45
N GLU A 41 12.47 -1.52 25.05
CA GLU A 41 13.48 -0.60 25.60
C GLU A 41 14.44 -1.27 26.60
N ASP A 42 13.93 -2.23 27.39
CA ASP A 42 14.68 -2.90 28.44
C ASP A 42 15.59 -4.03 27.93
N ASP A 43 15.29 -4.62 26.77
CA ASP A 43 16.04 -5.76 26.21
C ASP A 43 15.81 -5.91 24.68
N PRO A 44 16.62 -5.22 23.85
CA PRO A 44 16.51 -5.29 22.39
C PRO A 44 16.65 -6.71 21.82
N ALA A 45 17.33 -7.62 22.53
CA ALA A 45 17.46 -9.02 22.11
C ALA A 45 16.12 -9.80 22.15
N LYS A 46 15.06 -9.16 22.66
CA LYS A 46 13.70 -9.68 22.71
C LYS A 46 12.75 -9.01 21.71
N ALA A 47 13.30 -8.50 20.61
CA ALA A 47 12.56 -7.94 19.50
C ALA A 47 11.36 -8.82 19.07
N VAL A 48 10.31 -8.14 18.64
CA VAL A 48 9.11 -8.72 18.05
C VAL A 48 9.05 -8.31 16.59
N GLU A 49 8.95 -9.30 15.70
CA GLU A 49 8.80 -9.07 14.26
C GLU A 49 7.33 -9.06 13.89
N VAL A 50 6.92 -8.05 13.14
CA VAL A 50 5.58 -7.90 12.61
C VAL A 50 5.64 -7.96 11.10
N TRP A 51 4.78 -8.75 10.48
CA TRP A 51 4.53 -8.72 9.03
C TRP A 51 3.10 -8.26 8.75
N LEU A 52 2.95 -7.29 7.85
CA LEU A 52 1.66 -6.71 7.47
C LEU A 52 1.22 -7.16 6.07
N ALA A 53 -0.07 -7.50 5.97
CA ALA A 53 -0.78 -7.65 4.72
C ALA A 53 -2.06 -6.81 4.74
N SER A 54 -2.61 -6.54 3.56
CA SER A 54 -3.88 -5.84 3.46
C SER A 54 -4.67 -6.28 2.25
N VAL A 55 -5.99 -6.18 2.34
CA VAL A 55 -6.94 -6.38 1.25
C VAL A 55 -7.88 -5.17 1.21
N GLU A 56 -8.15 -4.64 0.02
CA GLU A 56 -8.98 -3.44 -0.13
C GLU A 56 -10.32 -3.72 -0.80
N SER A 57 -11.30 -2.87 -0.49
CA SER A 57 -12.58 -2.83 -1.18
C SER A 57 -13.13 -1.40 -1.26
N LEU A 58 -13.90 -1.13 -2.30
CA LEU A 58 -14.56 0.14 -2.52
C LEU A 58 -16.08 -0.04 -2.59
N GLU A 59 -16.80 0.54 -1.64
CA GLU A 59 -18.26 0.54 -1.61
C GLU A 59 -18.79 1.98 -1.66
N GLY A 60 -19.19 2.42 -2.86
CA GLY A 60 -19.70 3.78 -3.08
C GLY A 60 -18.63 4.84 -2.85
N VAL A 61 -18.73 5.56 -1.73
CA VAL A 61 -17.81 6.65 -1.35
C VAL A 61 -16.91 6.28 -0.17
N LYS A 62 -16.86 4.99 0.16
CA LYS A 62 -16.13 4.45 1.29
C LYS A 62 -15.13 3.42 0.80
N TYR A 63 -13.85 3.71 1.01
CA TYR A 63 -12.78 2.75 0.83
C TYR A 63 -12.56 2.03 2.17
N ARG A 64 -12.43 0.71 2.11
CA ARG A 64 -12.13 -0.12 3.28
C ARG A 64 -10.85 -0.89 3.02
N LEU A 65 -9.93 -0.80 3.95
CA LEU A 65 -8.70 -1.58 3.98
C LEU A 65 -8.76 -2.52 5.19
N ASP A 66 -8.90 -3.81 4.93
CA ASP A 66 -8.75 -4.84 5.96
C ASP A 66 -7.25 -5.16 6.04
N VAL A 67 -6.63 -4.86 7.16
CA VAL A 67 -5.19 -5.05 7.40
C VAL A 67 -5.03 -6.24 8.34
N TYR A 68 -4.03 -7.09 8.08
CA TYR A 68 -3.68 -8.27 8.88
C TYR A 68 -2.23 -8.16 9.33
N ALA A 69 -1.97 -8.52 10.57
CA ALA A 69 -0.64 -8.64 11.14
C ALA A 69 -0.34 -10.04 11.65
N GLU A 70 0.81 -10.59 11.26
CA GLU A 70 1.45 -11.69 11.97
C GLU A 70 2.55 -11.11 12.89
N ILE A 71 2.36 -11.24 14.20
CA ILE A 71 3.28 -10.73 15.23
C ILE A 71 4.02 -11.93 15.85
N SER A 72 5.34 -11.96 15.77
CA SER A 72 6.16 -13.09 16.19
C SER A 72 7.33 -12.68 17.08
N GLY A 73 7.52 -13.39 18.20
CA GLY A 73 8.51 -12.99 19.21
C GLY A 73 8.31 -13.68 20.55
N PRO A 74 9.00 -13.24 21.62
CA PRO A 74 8.80 -13.80 22.96
C PRO A 74 7.40 -13.48 23.48
N LYS A 75 6.71 -14.50 23.99
CA LYS A 75 5.28 -14.44 24.35
C LYS A 75 4.91 -13.26 25.25
N GLU A 76 5.77 -12.90 26.20
CA GLU A 76 5.52 -11.80 27.14
C GLU A 76 5.43 -10.41 26.48
N PHE A 77 5.92 -10.22 25.24
CA PHE A 77 5.93 -8.94 24.53
C PHE A 77 4.87 -8.82 23.43
N LEU A 78 4.21 -9.91 23.03
CA LEU A 78 3.31 -9.90 21.86
C LEU A 78 2.09 -8.97 22.04
N GLU A 79 1.50 -8.92 23.24
CA GLU A 79 0.36 -8.03 23.50
C GLU A 79 0.77 -6.55 23.49
N ALA A 80 1.92 -6.23 24.09
CA ALA A 80 2.46 -4.86 24.06
C ALA A 80 2.85 -4.43 22.64
N ALA A 81 3.44 -5.35 21.86
CA ALA A 81 3.77 -5.12 20.46
C ALA A 81 2.52 -4.88 19.60
N ARG A 82 1.43 -5.62 19.84
CA ARG A 82 0.13 -5.36 19.18
C ARG A 82 -0.37 -3.95 19.50
N ASP A 83 -0.34 -3.55 20.77
CA ASP A 83 -0.83 -2.23 21.19
C ASP A 83 0.00 -1.11 20.54
N ALA A 84 1.33 -1.24 20.52
CA ALA A 84 2.21 -0.30 19.82
C ALA A 84 1.95 -0.26 18.30
N LEU A 85 1.62 -1.41 17.71
CA LEU A 85 1.32 -1.51 16.29
C LEU A 85 0.03 -0.77 15.90
N GLU A 86 -0.96 -0.66 16.78
CA GLU A 86 -2.17 0.16 16.53
C GLU A 86 -1.83 1.64 16.36
N ASP A 87 -0.91 2.16 17.18
CA ASP A 87 -0.42 3.54 17.09
C ASP A 87 0.37 3.73 15.78
N ILE A 88 1.29 2.81 15.46
CA ILE A 88 2.05 2.86 14.20
C ILE A 88 1.13 2.85 12.99
N VAL A 89 0.14 1.96 12.93
CA VAL A 89 -0.81 1.91 11.81
C VAL A 89 -1.57 3.23 11.67
N SER A 90 -1.97 3.84 12.79
CA SER A 90 -2.63 5.15 12.79
C SER A 90 -1.71 6.25 12.25
N GLU A 91 -0.44 6.27 12.66
CA GLU A 91 0.57 7.20 12.14
C GLU A 91 0.82 7.00 10.64
N GLN A 92 0.86 5.76 10.15
CA GLN A 92 1.01 5.49 8.71
C GLN A 92 -0.19 6.02 7.90
N VAL A 93 -1.41 5.96 8.45
CA VAL A 93 -2.60 6.55 7.80
C VAL A 93 -2.48 8.07 7.69
N GLU A 94 -2.02 8.73 8.75
CA GLU A 94 -1.81 10.19 8.74
C GLU A 94 -0.69 10.60 7.77
N ALA A 95 0.45 9.88 7.80
CA ALA A 95 1.56 10.08 6.87
C ALA A 95 1.11 9.91 5.42
N ALA A 96 0.36 8.86 5.11
CA ALA A 96 -0.17 8.62 3.78
C ALA A 96 -1.07 9.76 3.27
N ALA A 97 -1.86 10.37 4.15
CA ALA A 97 -2.69 11.52 3.77
C ALA A 97 -1.85 12.77 3.44
N MET A 98 -0.74 12.98 4.17
CA MET A 98 0.21 14.07 3.87
C MET A 98 0.92 13.84 2.53
N GLU A 99 1.46 12.65 2.31
CA GLU A 99 2.13 12.26 1.06
C GLU A 99 1.21 12.38 -0.16
N ALA A 100 -0.05 11.95 -0.03
CA ALA A 100 -1.05 12.11 -1.08
C ALA A 100 -1.31 13.58 -1.43
N GLY A 101 -1.15 14.50 -0.46
CA GLY A 101 -1.24 15.94 -0.69
C GLY A 101 -0.04 16.52 -1.45
N GLU A 102 1.11 15.84 -1.40
CA GLU A 102 2.35 16.23 -2.09
C GLU A 102 2.56 15.46 -3.41
N ALA A 103 1.69 14.49 -3.69
CA ALA A 103 1.75 13.66 -4.86
C ALA A 103 1.70 14.47 -6.16
N THR A 104 2.56 14.11 -7.11
CA THR A 104 2.64 14.76 -8.41
C THR A 104 1.89 13.96 -9.45
N LEU A 105 0.94 14.59 -10.14
CA LEU A 105 0.27 13.97 -11.29
C LEU A 105 1.27 13.76 -12.44
N VAL A 106 1.48 12.51 -12.83
CA VAL A 106 2.40 12.10 -13.90
C VAL A 106 1.68 12.06 -15.25
N GLU A 107 0.60 11.27 -15.33
CA GLU A 107 -0.18 11.10 -16.56
C GLU A 107 -1.66 10.84 -16.24
N THR A 108 -2.53 11.03 -17.23
CA THR A 108 -3.95 10.66 -17.14
C THR A 108 -4.43 10.04 -18.44
N LYS A 109 -5.21 8.96 -18.34
CA LYS A 109 -5.96 8.37 -19.45
C LYS A 109 -7.46 8.29 -19.12
N LYS A 110 -8.27 8.01 -20.15
CA LYS A 110 -9.65 7.57 -19.91
C LYS A 110 -9.60 6.12 -19.47
N LEU A 111 -10.39 5.78 -18.46
CA LEU A 111 -10.47 4.40 -17.97
C LEU A 111 -10.90 3.44 -19.09
N ALA A 112 -11.81 3.87 -19.98
CA ALA A 112 -12.29 3.07 -21.10
C ALA A 112 -11.24 2.79 -22.18
N ASP A 113 -10.11 3.51 -22.19
CA ASP A 113 -9.01 3.31 -23.15
C ASP A 113 -7.90 2.41 -22.56
N VAL A 114 -8.12 1.87 -21.36
CA VAL A 114 -7.17 1.03 -20.61
C VAL A 114 -7.78 -0.33 -20.33
N GLU A 115 -6.99 -1.38 -20.57
CA GLU A 115 -7.34 -2.77 -20.26
C GLU A 115 -6.41 -3.30 -19.16
N PHE A 116 -6.96 -3.99 -18.18
CA PHE A 116 -6.20 -4.66 -17.13
C PHE A 116 -6.01 -6.13 -17.49
N ARG A 117 -4.76 -6.60 -17.48
CA ARG A 117 -4.40 -7.98 -17.87
C ARG A 117 -3.51 -8.60 -16.81
N LYS A 118 -3.73 -9.89 -16.55
CA LYS A 118 -2.84 -10.70 -15.73
C LYS A 118 -1.40 -10.64 -16.28
N VAL A 119 -0.43 -10.58 -15.38
CA VAL A 119 0.99 -10.73 -15.71
C VAL A 119 1.60 -11.92 -14.96
N GLU A 120 2.80 -12.34 -15.37
CA GLU A 120 3.60 -13.33 -14.64
C GLU A 120 4.47 -12.63 -13.59
N GLU A 121 5.02 -13.39 -12.63
CA GLU A 121 5.81 -12.87 -11.50
C GLU A 121 6.98 -11.96 -11.92
N ASP A 122 7.70 -12.31 -12.99
CA ASP A 122 8.82 -11.52 -13.51
C ASP A 122 8.39 -10.14 -14.09
N ASP A 123 7.11 -10.00 -14.42
CA ASP A 123 6.51 -8.79 -14.99
C ASP A 123 5.78 -7.93 -13.94
N GLU A 124 5.75 -8.39 -12.68
CA GLU A 124 5.20 -7.62 -11.56
C GLU A 124 5.97 -6.32 -11.36
N ARG A 125 5.27 -5.31 -10.83
CA ARG A 125 5.81 -3.97 -10.58
C ARG A 125 5.43 -3.51 -9.19
N PRO A 126 6.22 -3.87 -8.16
CA PRO A 126 5.89 -3.56 -6.77
C PRO A 126 5.70 -2.07 -6.47
N SER A 127 6.42 -1.20 -7.19
CA SER A 127 6.31 0.26 -7.10
C SER A 127 5.02 0.86 -7.68
N LEU A 128 4.19 0.05 -8.36
CA LEU A 128 2.94 0.50 -8.96
C LEU A 128 1.73 -0.05 -8.19
N VAL A 129 1.04 0.83 -7.48
CA VAL A 129 -0.22 0.53 -6.81
C VAL A 129 -1.37 0.67 -7.79
N ILE A 130 -1.97 -0.46 -8.14
CA ILE A 130 -3.21 -0.53 -8.91
C ILE A 130 -4.32 -1.05 -7.98
N PRO A 131 -5.48 -0.39 -7.94
CA PRO A 131 -6.56 -0.84 -7.08
C PRO A 131 -7.03 -2.27 -7.39
N GLU A 132 -7.21 -3.08 -6.35
CA GLU A 132 -7.47 -4.51 -6.46
C GLU A 132 -8.81 -4.80 -7.15
N TRP A 133 -9.80 -3.92 -7.02
CA TRP A 133 -11.10 -4.07 -7.70
C TRP A 133 -11.02 -3.88 -9.23
N LEU A 134 -9.87 -3.46 -9.77
CA LEU A 134 -9.61 -3.41 -11.21
C LEU A 134 -8.97 -4.71 -11.73
N ALA A 135 -8.61 -5.64 -10.85
CA ALA A 135 -8.00 -6.92 -11.20
C ALA A 135 -8.90 -7.73 -12.15
N PRO A 136 -8.33 -8.33 -13.23
CA PRO A 136 -9.07 -9.20 -14.12
C PRO A 136 -9.24 -10.60 -13.55
N GLY A 137 -10.47 -10.99 -13.20
CA GLY A 137 -10.79 -12.38 -12.82
C GLY A 137 -10.11 -12.82 -11.51
N GLU A 138 -9.78 -14.11 -11.40
CA GLU A 138 -9.06 -14.66 -10.25
C GLU A 138 -7.55 -14.61 -10.49
N ILE A 139 -6.87 -13.66 -9.85
CA ILE A 139 -5.42 -13.49 -9.88
C ILE A 139 -4.88 -13.25 -8.47
N GLU A 140 -3.56 -13.39 -8.32
CA GLU A 140 -2.86 -12.99 -7.11
C GLU A 140 -2.71 -11.47 -7.12
N VAL A 141 -3.32 -10.83 -6.13
CA VAL A 141 -3.20 -9.40 -5.86
C VAL A 141 -2.11 -9.18 -4.81
N PRO A 142 -1.42 -8.03 -4.84
CA PRO A 142 -1.73 -6.81 -5.62
C PRO A 142 -1.06 -6.71 -6.98
N TRP A 143 0.03 -7.45 -7.23
CA TRP A 143 0.91 -7.16 -8.38
C TRP A 143 0.72 -8.08 -9.59
N GLY A 144 -0.11 -9.11 -9.49
CA GLY A 144 -0.32 -10.09 -10.57
C GLY A 144 -1.06 -9.56 -11.82
N PHE A 145 -1.21 -8.24 -11.98
CA PHE A 145 -1.75 -7.62 -13.18
C PHE A 145 -1.18 -6.24 -13.47
N ARG A 146 -1.31 -5.81 -14.72
CA ARG A 146 -0.95 -4.46 -15.19
C ARG A 146 -2.01 -3.89 -16.12
N SER A 147 -1.98 -2.57 -16.28
CA SER A 147 -2.75 -1.82 -17.26
C SER A 147 -2.02 -1.71 -18.60
N TYR A 148 -2.80 -1.78 -19.68
CA TYR A 148 -2.35 -1.66 -21.05
C TYR A 148 -3.25 -0.69 -21.80
N ASP A 149 -2.67 0.14 -22.66
CA ASP A 149 -3.42 1.08 -23.48
C ASP A 149 -4.16 0.39 -24.64
N ALA A 150 -4.97 1.16 -25.37
CA ALA A 150 -5.71 0.67 -26.54
C ALA A 150 -4.84 0.10 -27.69
N LYS A 151 -3.52 0.34 -27.67
CA LYS A 151 -2.55 -0.24 -28.62
C LYS A 151 -1.90 -1.51 -28.07
N GLY A 152 -2.24 -1.90 -26.84
CA GLY A 152 -1.67 -3.05 -26.14
C GLY A 152 -0.31 -2.77 -25.50
N GLN A 153 0.10 -1.51 -25.38
CA GLN A 153 1.35 -1.13 -24.70
C GLN A 153 1.10 -0.99 -23.20
N ALA A 154 2.04 -1.47 -22.38
CA ALA A 154 1.94 -1.30 -20.93
C ALA A 154 1.84 0.19 -20.57
N TRP A 155 0.98 0.51 -19.62
CA TRP A 155 0.80 1.86 -19.14
C TRP A 155 0.65 1.88 -17.61
N PRO A 156 1.49 2.61 -16.85
CA PRO A 156 2.71 3.27 -17.30
C PRO A 156 3.69 2.27 -17.91
N ASP A 157 4.54 2.78 -18.81
CA ASP A 157 5.65 2.01 -19.35
C ASP A 157 6.76 1.84 -18.30
N ASP A 158 7.70 0.93 -18.58
CA ASP A 158 8.76 0.59 -17.62
C ASP A 158 9.75 1.76 -17.41
N ASP A 159 9.92 2.65 -18.39
CA ASP A 159 10.73 3.86 -18.22
C ASP A 159 10.09 4.82 -17.21
N THR A 160 8.76 5.00 -17.28
CA THR A 160 8.01 5.79 -16.30
C THR A 160 8.05 5.15 -14.91
N ILE A 161 7.88 3.83 -14.82
CA ILE A 161 8.00 3.13 -13.53
C ILE A 161 9.42 3.26 -12.97
N GLY A 162 10.45 3.08 -13.80
CA GLY A 162 11.84 3.19 -13.35
C GLY A 162 12.29 4.61 -12.96
N ALA A 163 11.51 5.64 -13.31
CA ALA A 163 11.77 7.02 -12.92
C ALA A 163 11.17 7.41 -11.56
N HIS A 164 10.34 6.55 -10.96
CA HIS A 164 9.58 6.84 -9.74
C HIS A 164 9.62 5.64 -8.79
N ASP A 165 9.94 5.90 -7.53
CA ASP A 165 9.99 4.83 -6.51
C ASP A 165 8.60 4.31 -6.16
N ARG A 166 7.59 5.19 -6.19
CA ARG A 166 6.22 4.92 -5.76
C ARG A 166 5.21 5.60 -6.70
N LEU A 167 4.34 4.80 -7.29
CA LEU A 167 3.29 5.22 -8.21
C LEU A 167 1.93 4.69 -7.78
N VAL A 168 0.89 5.52 -7.86
CA VAL A 168 -0.48 5.14 -7.51
C VAL A 168 -1.45 5.47 -8.64
N MET A 169 -2.28 4.50 -9.02
CA MET A 169 -3.35 4.67 -10.00
C MET A 169 -4.70 5.00 -9.35
N ILE A 170 -5.30 6.11 -9.79
CA ILE A 170 -6.57 6.61 -9.26
C ILE A 170 -7.68 6.50 -10.31
N PRO A 171 -8.59 5.51 -10.21
CA PRO A 171 -9.77 5.37 -11.07
C PRO A 171 -10.90 6.26 -10.54
N PHE A 172 -11.05 7.47 -11.08
CA PHE A 172 -12.08 8.40 -10.64
C PHE A 172 -12.77 9.10 -11.82
N ASP A 173 -14.10 9.19 -11.78
CA ASP A 173 -14.94 9.86 -12.78
C ASP A 173 -14.64 9.43 -14.24
N GLY A 174 -14.46 8.12 -14.46
CA GLY A 174 -14.17 7.54 -15.78
C GLY A 174 -12.76 7.85 -16.30
N ARG A 175 -11.88 8.39 -15.47
CA ARG A 175 -10.46 8.63 -15.75
C ARG A 175 -9.60 7.74 -14.87
N LEU A 176 -8.38 7.50 -15.36
CA LEU A 176 -7.33 6.83 -14.63
C LEU A 176 -6.15 7.79 -14.56
N SER A 177 -5.84 8.27 -13.37
CA SER A 177 -4.76 9.24 -13.13
C SER A 177 -3.62 8.54 -12.42
N LEU A 178 -2.40 8.72 -12.92
CA LEU A 178 -1.19 8.17 -12.34
C LEU A 178 -0.49 9.27 -11.55
N TYR A 179 -0.29 9.04 -10.26
CA TYR A 179 0.43 9.95 -9.37
C TYR A 179 1.75 9.32 -8.94
N ALA A 180 2.80 10.14 -8.86
CA ALA A 180 4.03 9.81 -8.16
C ALA A 180 3.96 10.33 -6.73
N LEU A 181 4.19 9.46 -5.77
CA LEU A 181 4.31 9.84 -4.36
C LEU A 181 5.71 10.35 -4.07
N PRO A 182 5.89 11.19 -3.03
CA PRO A 182 7.22 11.45 -2.50
C PRO A 182 7.88 10.15 -2.03
N PRO A 183 9.23 10.10 -1.99
CA PRO A 183 9.92 9.01 -1.31
C PRO A 183 9.48 8.94 0.16
N ILE A 184 9.50 7.74 0.73
CA ILE A 184 9.36 7.58 2.18
C ILE A 184 10.66 8.09 2.78
N GLU A 185 10.58 9.05 3.70
CA GLU A 185 11.75 9.42 4.50
C GLU A 185 12.09 8.23 5.41
N ASP A 186 13.26 7.64 5.22
CA ASP A 186 13.81 6.69 6.17
C ASP A 186 14.36 7.49 7.34
N ASP A 187 13.82 7.29 8.55
CA ASP A 187 14.30 7.91 9.81
C ASP A 187 15.74 7.45 10.20
N GLU A 188 16.50 6.81 9.31
CA GLU A 188 17.86 6.31 9.57
C GLU A 188 18.97 7.37 9.40
N ASP A 189 18.65 8.60 8.95
CA ASP A 189 19.63 9.67 8.73
C ASP A 189 19.85 10.62 9.94
N ASP A 190 19.51 10.19 11.16
CA ASP A 190 19.72 10.95 12.42
C ASP A 190 20.90 10.41 13.28
N GLU A 191 21.97 9.91 12.66
CA GLU A 191 23.28 9.71 13.30
C GLU A 191 24.39 10.56 12.65
N GLU A 192 24.46 11.85 13.00
CA GLU A 192 25.71 12.66 12.96
C GLU A 192 26.21 13.05 14.37
#